data_AF-A0A380W318-F1
#
_entry.id   AF-A0A380W318-F1
#
_cell.length_a   1.000
_cell.length_b   1.000
_cell.length_c   1.000
_cell.angle_alpha   90.00
_cell.angle_beta   90.00
_cell.angle_gamma   90.00
#
_symmetry.space_group_name_H-M   'P 1'
#
loop_
_entity.id
_entity.type
_entity.pdbx_description
1 polymer ?
#
loop_
_entity_poly.entity_id
_entity_poly.type
_entity_poly.pdbx_seq_one_letter_code
_entity_poly.pdbx_strand_id
1 'polypeptide(L)'
;MSVKTILAKFPQVDHGQASGALADVYEDIHKTLRVPWVAFAIRVMSQFPDFIPDAWAALKPHISTRYAEDGADLVRLNAIVPGPVMPNPTPKLLAMGWKEADIEELKTSLDLLNYGNPKYLILITAFNEAWHERNAGGRNFAKLSGRDAQKIPYGLPAGVKKFNLLDPDQADERTQTILRNLRDASLHHGPASDYRVLGRWPDYLELAFKDSLQPVVLSAEYEETARRIRKIARDHVKGFDEVAGVAWRNMTEKLSAEQIAGLTGLLFLYNRFIADITIAIIRLKQAFTNAEDATQNKYTK
;
A
#
# COMPACT_ATOMS: atom_id res chain seq x y z
N MET A 1 36.97 -5.64 4.03
CA MET A 1 36.05 -4.79 4.81
C MET A 1 34.71 -4.82 4.10
N SER A 2 33.65 -5.32 4.73
CA SER A 2 32.30 -5.27 4.14
C SER A 2 31.89 -3.81 4.04
N VAL A 3 31.71 -3.28 2.83
CA VAL A 3 31.13 -1.95 2.63
C VAL A 3 29.74 -1.99 3.25
N LYS A 4 29.50 -1.17 4.27
CA LYS A 4 28.19 -1.10 4.93
C LYS A 4 27.23 -0.45 3.94
N THR A 5 26.17 -1.16 3.54
CA THR A 5 25.19 -0.63 2.59
C THR A 5 24.50 0.61 3.17
N ILE A 6 24.17 1.58 2.31
CA ILE A 6 23.52 2.83 2.70
C ILE A 6 22.09 2.58 3.15
N LEU A 7 21.46 1.59 2.52
CA LEU A 7 20.13 1.11 2.85
C LEU A 7 20.18 -0.41 2.95
N ALA A 8 19.94 -0.91 4.16
CA ALA A 8 19.75 -2.34 4.37
C ALA A 8 18.29 -2.73 4.13
N LYS A 9 18.07 -3.90 3.54
CA LYS A 9 16.76 -4.50 3.39
C LYS A 9 16.10 -4.74 4.74
N PHE A 10 14.86 -4.29 4.88
CA PHE A 10 14.06 -4.56 6.07
C PHE A 10 13.60 -6.03 6.09
N PRO A 11 13.65 -6.75 7.23
CA PRO A 11 13.25 -8.14 7.33
C PRO A 11 11.83 -8.37 6.81
N GLN A 12 11.69 -9.23 5.80
CA GLN A 12 10.43 -9.54 5.15
C GLN A 12 10.54 -10.84 4.36
N VAL A 13 9.42 -11.47 4.05
CA VAL A 13 9.33 -12.55 3.05
C VAL A 13 9.01 -11.93 1.70
N ASP A 14 10.02 -11.78 0.83
CA ASP A 14 9.81 -11.28 -0.53
C ASP A 14 8.99 -12.24 -1.40
N HIS A 15 8.46 -11.73 -2.52
CA HIS A 15 7.64 -12.50 -3.46
C HIS A 15 8.27 -13.83 -3.89
N GLY A 16 9.57 -13.85 -4.17
CA GLY A 16 10.29 -15.07 -4.57
C GLY A 16 10.69 -15.98 -3.42
N GLN A 17 10.53 -15.54 -2.17
CA GLN A 17 10.86 -16.31 -0.96
C GLN A 17 9.63 -17.02 -0.38
N ALA A 18 8.42 -16.53 -0.68
CA ALA A 18 7.18 -17.20 -0.31
C ALA A 18 7.10 -18.56 -1.02
N SER A 19 6.75 -19.61 -0.27
CA SER A 19 6.62 -20.98 -0.77
C SER A 19 5.43 -21.68 -0.13
N GLY A 20 4.98 -22.79 -0.73
CA GLY A 20 3.83 -23.57 -0.26
C GLY A 20 2.58 -22.69 -0.07
N ALA A 21 1.88 -22.91 1.04
CA ALA A 21 0.64 -22.21 1.36
C ALA A 21 0.78 -20.67 1.42
N LEU A 22 1.96 -20.14 1.79
CA LEU A 22 2.18 -18.70 1.81
C LEU A 22 2.25 -18.10 0.40
N ALA A 23 2.85 -18.83 -0.55
CA ALA A 23 2.86 -18.42 -1.96
C ALA A 23 1.45 -18.41 -2.54
N ASP A 24 0.61 -19.38 -2.17
CA ASP A 24 -0.80 -19.42 -2.56
C ASP A 24 -1.58 -18.23 -1.99
N VAL A 25 -1.33 -17.85 -0.73
CA VAL A 25 -1.90 -16.63 -0.13
C VAL A 25 -1.45 -15.39 -0.88
N TYR A 26 -0.17 -15.29 -1.27
CA TYR A 26 0.34 -14.15 -2.03
C TYR A 26 -0.33 -14.04 -3.41
N GLU A 27 -0.47 -15.17 -4.10
CA GLU A 27 -1.19 -15.23 -5.38
C GLU A 27 -2.65 -14.82 -5.22
N ASP A 28 -3.30 -15.30 -4.17
CA ASP A 28 -4.68 -14.97 -3.90
C ASP A 28 -4.88 -13.50 -3.56
N ILE A 29 -3.97 -12.89 -2.79
CA ILE A 29 -3.95 -11.44 -2.54
C ILE A 29 -3.85 -10.67 -3.85
N HIS A 30 -2.92 -11.05 -4.74
CA HIS A 30 -2.78 -10.42 -6.05
C HIS A 30 -4.09 -10.45 -6.84
N LYS A 31 -4.73 -11.61 -6.91
CA LYS A 31 -5.94 -11.81 -7.72
C LYS A 31 -7.19 -11.23 -7.08
N THR A 32 -7.36 -11.33 -5.76
CA THR A 32 -8.51 -10.76 -5.05
C THR A 32 -8.46 -9.24 -5.03
N LEU A 33 -7.30 -8.65 -4.74
CA LEU A 33 -7.17 -7.19 -4.72
C LEU A 33 -6.94 -6.61 -6.11
N ARG A 34 -6.69 -7.46 -7.12
CA ARG A 34 -6.39 -7.07 -8.51
C ARG A 34 -5.13 -6.19 -8.59
N VAL A 35 -4.11 -6.49 -7.78
CA VAL A 35 -2.90 -5.68 -7.59
C VAL A 35 -1.64 -6.40 -8.04
N PRO A 36 -0.69 -5.74 -8.73
CA PRO A 36 0.52 -6.38 -9.24
C PRO A 36 1.65 -6.59 -8.21
N TRP A 37 1.44 -6.27 -6.93
CA TRP A 37 2.41 -6.55 -5.84
C TRP A 37 1.65 -6.99 -4.58
N VAL A 38 2.35 -7.63 -3.65
CA VAL A 38 1.89 -7.91 -2.28
C VAL A 38 2.48 -6.82 -1.41
N ALA A 39 1.68 -6.13 -0.59
CA ALA A 39 2.16 -4.98 0.19
C ALA A 39 3.34 -5.32 1.12
N PHE A 40 4.19 -4.32 1.37
CA PHE A 40 5.33 -4.46 2.28
C PHE A 40 4.89 -4.88 3.70
N ALA A 41 3.76 -4.35 4.18
CA ALA A 41 3.14 -4.76 5.44
C ALA A 41 2.90 -6.27 5.52
N ILE A 42 2.33 -6.84 4.45
CA ILE A 42 2.03 -8.27 4.37
C ILE A 42 3.33 -9.06 4.34
N ARG A 43 4.32 -8.63 3.56
CA ARG A 43 5.62 -9.31 3.46
C ARG A 43 6.37 -9.36 4.79
N VAL A 44 6.33 -8.28 5.58
CA VAL A 44 6.89 -8.28 6.93
C VAL A 44 6.10 -9.17 7.87
N MET A 45 4.78 -9.01 7.93
CA MET A 45 3.95 -9.79 8.84
C MET A 45 3.88 -11.28 8.48
N SER A 46 4.24 -11.67 7.25
CA SER A 46 4.32 -13.07 6.82
C SER A 46 5.48 -13.85 7.45
N GLN A 47 6.42 -13.17 8.11
CA GLN A 47 7.46 -13.84 8.90
C GLN A 47 6.90 -14.40 10.23
N PHE A 48 5.67 -14.01 10.61
CA PHE A 48 4.96 -14.55 11.77
C PHE A 48 4.05 -15.68 11.28
N PRO A 49 4.19 -16.89 11.83
CA PRO A 49 3.42 -18.04 11.39
C PRO A 49 1.91 -17.81 11.62
N ASP A 50 1.09 -18.39 10.74
CA ASP A 50 -0.37 -18.42 10.77
C ASP A 50 -1.12 -17.08 10.66
N PHE A 51 -0.53 -15.96 11.09
CA PHE A 51 -1.20 -14.67 11.14
C PHE A 51 -1.71 -14.21 9.77
N ILE A 52 -0.84 -14.14 8.76
CA ILE A 52 -1.24 -13.68 7.42
C ILE A 52 -2.27 -14.62 6.78
N PRO A 53 -2.07 -15.95 6.76
CA PRO A 53 -3.07 -16.88 6.26
C PRO A 53 -4.44 -16.74 6.95
N ASP A 54 -4.48 -16.70 8.29
CA ASP A 54 -5.74 -16.63 9.05
C ASP A 54 -6.44 -15.27 8.87
N ALA A 55 -5.70 -14.18 9.00
CA ALA A 55 -6.23 -12.84 8.83
C ALA A 55 -6.74 -12.62 7.39
N TRP A 56 -6.00 -13.10 6.40
CA TRP A 56 -6.42 -13.04 4.99
C TRP A 56 -7.68 -13.86 4.73
N ALA A 57 -7.77 -15.07 5.27
CA ALA A 57 -8.96 -15.91 5.12
C ALA A 57 -10.21 -15.22 5.66
N ALA A 58 -10.10 -14.54 6.81
CA ALA A 58 -11.19 -13.75 7.37
C ALA A 58 -11.55 -12.51 6.52
N LEU A 59 -10.56 -11.80 5.97
CA LEU A 59 -10.80 -10.57 5.21
C LEU A 59 -11.26 -10.82 3.76
N LYS A 60 -10.77 -11.87 3.11
CA LYS A 60 -10.98 -12.14 1.67
C LYS A 60 -12.44 -12.05 1.23
N PRO A 61 -13.43 -12.63 1.95
CA PRO A 61 -14.83 -12.52 1.57
C PRO A 61 -15.35 -11.09 1.58
N HIS A 62 -14.76 -10.19 2.37
CA HIS A 62 -15.22 -8.82 2.49
C HIS A 62 -14.48 -7.88 1.54
N ILE A 63 -13.16 -8.01 1.43
CA ILE A 63 -12.37 -7.12 0.56
C ILE A 63 -12.55 -7.39 -0.94
N SER A 64 -13.18 -8.51 -1.29
CA SER A 64 -13.56 -8.87 -2.66
C SER A 64 -14.90 -8.29 -3.12
N THR A 65 -15.57 -7.47 -2.31
CA THR A 65 -16.88 -6.90 -2.65
C THR A 65 -16.78 -5.52 -3.28
N ARG A 66 -17.84 -5.10 -3.98
CA ARG A 66 -17.99 -3.72 -4.47
C ARG A 66 -18.00 -2.72 -3.33
N TYR A 67 -18.57 -3.08 -2.17
CA TYR A 67 -18.50 -2.26 -0.97
C TYR A 67 -17.05 -1.95 -0.57
N ALA A 68 -16.17 -2.95 -0.52
CA ALA A 68 -14.76 -2.72 -0.18
C ALA A 68 -14.05 -1.88 -1.23
N GLU A 69 -14.36 -2.10 -2.51
CA GLU A 69 -13.81 -1.29 -3.61
C GLU A 69 -14.28 0.18 -3.52
N ASP A 70 -15.55 0.44 -3.16
CA ASP A 70 -16.05 1.80 -2.93
C ASP A 70 -15.36 2.47 -1.74
N GLY A 71 -15.03 1.71 -0.68
CA GLY A 71 -14.22 2.20 0.43
C GLY A 71 -12.81 2.60 0.03
N ALA A 72 -12.19 1.79 -0.83
CA ALA A 72 -10.90 2.12 -1.42
C ALA A 72 -10.99 3.35 -2.34
N ASP A 73 -12.08 3.51 -3.08
CA ASP A 73 -12.35 4.70 -3.90
C ASP A 73 -12.50 5.96 -3.03
N LEU A 74 -13.25 5.87 -1.91
CA LEU A 74 -13.37 6.95 -0.94
C LEU A 74 -12.01 7.35 -0.35
N VAL A 75 -11.17 6.38 0.02
CA VAL A 75 -9.80 6.62 0.48
C VAL A 75 -9.00 7.35 -0.61
N ARG A 76 -9.06 6.87 -1.87
CA ARG A 76 -8.31 7.45 -2.99
C ARG A 76 -8.72 8.89 -3.28
N LEU A 77 -10.02 9.15 -3.38
CA LEU A 77 -10.59 10.48 -3.62
C LEU A 77 -10.23 11.50 -2.53
N ASN A 78 -9.97 11.05 -1.30
CA ASN A 78 -9.67 11.90 -0.16
C ASN A 78 -8.17 12.04 0.16
N ALA A 79 -7.29 11.48 -0.67
CA ALA A 79 -5.84 11.45 -0.44
C ALA A 79 -5.07 12.67 -1.01
N ILE A 80 -5.76 13.65 -1.60
CA ILE A 80 -5.13 14.89 -2.05
C ILE A 80 -4.74 15.74 -0.83
N VAL A 81 -3.47 16.14 -0.79
CA VAL A 81 -2.95 17.08 0.22
C VAL A 81 -3.29 18.50 -0.22
N PRO A 82 -3.94 19.32 0.63
CA PRO A 82 -4.13 20.75 0.36
C PRO A 82 -2.80 21.51 0.59
N GLY A 83 -1.82 21.25 -0.26
CA GLY A 83 -0.47 21.80 -0.17
C GLY A 83 -0.05 22.58 -1.43
N PRO A 84 1.23 22.92 -1.58
CA PRO A 84 1.73 23.66 -2.74
C PRO A 84 1.45 22.90 -4.04
N VAL A 85 1.18 23.67 -5.09
CA VAL A 85 1.08 23.17 -6.47
C VAL A 85 2.45 22.64 -6.88
N MET A 86 2.46 21.46 -7.51
CA MET A 86 3.68 20.81 -7.96
C MET A 86 3.93 21.13 -9.43
N PRO A 87 5.18 21.36 -9.85
CA PRO A 87 5.49 21.44 -11.26
C PRO A 87 5.27 20.08 -11.94
N ASN A 88 4.86 20.11 -13.21
CA ASN A 88 4.80 18.88 -14.00
C ASN A 88 6.23 18.36 -14.24
N PRO A 89 6.55 17.09 -13.90
CA PRO A 89 7.89 16.55 -14.08
C PRO A 89 8.23 16.23 -15.55
N THR A 90 7.24 16.08 -16.44
CA THR A 90 7.45 15.67 -17.84
C THR A 90 8.49 16.52 -18.59
N PRO A 91 8.46 17.88 -18.57
CA PRO A 91 9.46 18.67 -19.28
C PRO A 91 10.88 18.42 -18.78
N LYS A 92 11.08 18.20 -17.48
CA LYS A 92 12.40 17.90 -16.90
C LYS A 92 12.86 16.50 -17.28
N LEU A 93 11.96 15.51 -17.27
CA LEU A 93 12.29 14.14 -17.69
C LEU A 93 12.69 14.09 -19.18
N LEU A 94 11.94 14.76 -20.05
CA LEU A 94 12.29 14.89 -21.48
C LEU A 94 13.66 15.58 -21.66
N ALA A 95 13.94 16.64 -20.89
CA ALA A 95 15.25 17.30 -20.91
C ALA A 95 16.40 16.41 -20.41
N MET A 96 16.11 15.43 -19.54
CA MET A 96 17.05 14.39 -19.11
C MET A 96 17.21 13.24 -20.13
N GLY A 97 16.51 13.29 -21.26
CA GLY A 97 16.59 12.30 -22.33
C GLY A 97 15.61 11.14 -22.22
N TRP A 98 14.61 11.23 -21.33
CA TRP A 98 13.54 10.24 -21.29
C TRP A 98 12.71 10.26 -22.57
N LYS A 99 12.23 9.08 -22.98
CA LYS A 99 11.26 8.97 -24.07
C LYS A 99 9.85 9.05 -23.50
N GLU A 100 8.90 9.50 -24.32
CA GLU A 100 7.48 9.52 -23.95
C GLU A 100 6.97 8.14 -23.50
N ALA A 101 7.43 7.06 -24.15
CA ALA A 101 7.09 5.69 -23.77
C ALA A 101 7.53 5.33 -22.34
N ASP A 102 8.72 5.78 -21.91
CA ASP A 102 9.23 5.53 -20.55
C ASP A 102 8.40 6.32 -19.52
N ILE A 103 7.99 7.54 -19.86
CA ILE A 103 7.11 8.36 -19.02
C ILE A 103 5.72 7.73 -18.89
N GLU A 104 5.17 7.16 -19.98
CA GLU A 104 3.89 6.45 -19.91
C GLU A 104 3.98 5.13 -19.12
N GLU A 105 5.10 4.39 -19.19
CA GLU A 105 5.33 3.23 -18.33
C GLU A 105 5.36 3.63 -16.84
N LEU A 106 6.04 4.73 -16.53
CA LEU A 106 6.08 5.30 -15.19
C LEU A 106 4.68 5.72 -14.72
N LYS A 107 3.93 6.46 -15.54
CA LYS A 107 2.55 6.89 -15.24
C LYS A 107 1.61 5.70 -15.03
N THR A 108 1.78 4.63 -15.80
CA THR A 108 1.02 3.38 -15.63
C THR A 108 1.38 2.68 -14.32
N SER A 109 2.66 2.69 -13.95
CA SER A 109 3.11 2.15 -12.67
C SER A 109 2.51 2.93 -11.50
N LEU A 110 2.50 4.26 -11.57
CA LEU A 110 1.84 5.13 -10.58
C LEU A 110 0.33 4.85 -10.48
N ASP A 111 -0.36 4.64 -11.60
CA ASP A 111 -1.80 4.33 -11.59
C ASP A 111 -2.10 3.00 -10.89
N LEU A 112 -1.30 1.97 -11.13
CA LEU A 112 -1.43 0.67 -10.45
C LEU A 112 -1.15 0.76 -8.95
N LEU A 113 -0.16 1.56 -8.56
CA LEU A 113 0.14 1.83 -7.15
C LEU A 113 -1.01 2.61 -6.48
N ASN A 114 -1.52 3.65 -7.13
CA ASN A 114 -2.69 4.43 -6.68
C ASN A 114 -3.97 3.59 -6.62
N TYR A 115 -4.08 2.57 -7.47
CA TYR A 115 -5.17 1.62 -7.42
C TYR A 115 -5.12 0.75 -6.16
N GLY A 116 -3.97 0.12 -5.90
CA GLY A 116 -3.83 -0.87 -4.84
C GLY A 116 -3.60 -0.31 -3.43
N ASN A 117 -2.92 0.83 -3.28
CA ASN A 117 -2.59 1.39 -1.96
C ASN A 117 -3.83 1.68 -1.08
N PRO A 118 -4.90 2.31 -1.60
CA PRO A 118 -6.15 2.45 -0.85
C PRO A 118 -6.76 1.11 -0.40
N LYS A 119 -6.68 0.07 -1.23
CA LYS A 119 -7.17 -1.28 -0.88
C LYS A 119 -6.32 -1.89 0.23
N TYR A 120 -5.00 -1.66 0.20
CA TYR A 120 -4.12 -2.06 1.29
C TYR A 120 -4.36 -1.28 2.58
N LEU A 121 -4.80 -0.02 2.51
CA LEU A 121 -5.23 0.73 3.69
C LEU A 121 -6.50 0.11 4.31
N ILE A 122 -7.48 -0.28 3.49
CA ILE A 122 -8.64 -1.05 3.97
C ILE A 122 -8.20 -2.36 4.64
N LEU A 123 -7.31 -3.12 4.00
CA LEU A 123 -6.77 -4.39 4.51
C LEU A 123 -6.09 -4.24 5.87
N ILE A 124 -5.10 -3.34 5.97
CA ILE A 124 -4.35 -3.20 7.23
C ILE A 124 -5.22 -2.61 8.34
N THR A 125 -6.22 -1.81 7.98
CA THR A 125 -7.17 -1.27 8.94
C THR A 125 -8.07 -2.39 9.47
N ALA A 126 -8.61 -3.24 8.60
CA ALA A 126 -9.40 -4.38 9.04
C ALA A 126 -8.59 -5.31 9.96
N PHE A 127 -7.35 -5.64 9.57
CA PHE A 127 -6.45 -6.44 10.41
C PHE A 127 -6.17 -5.78 11.76
N ASN A 128 -5.79 -4.51 11.78
CA ASN A 128 -5.47 -3.78 13.01
C ASN A 128 -6.69 -3.63 13.94
N GLU A 129 -7.87 -3.33 13.39
CA GLU A 129 -9.08 -3.19 14.20
C GLU A 129 -9.55 -4.55 14.74
N ALA A 130 -9.58 -5.60 13.92
CA ALA A 130 -9.94 -6.95 14.33
C ALA A 130 -8.95 -7.53 15.37
N TRP A 131 -7.65 -7.28 15.17
CA TRP A 131 -6.59 -7.67 16.10
C TRP A 131 -6.90 -7.22 17.52
N HIS A 132 -7.42 -6.00 17.67
CA HIS A 132 -7.78 -5.40 18.95
C HIS A 132 -9.26 -5.56 19.34
N GLU A 133 -9.99 -6.49 18.72
CA GLU A 133 -11.41 -6.74 18.99
C GLU A 133 -12.31 -5.50 18.82
N ARG A 134 -11.84 -4.52 18.05
CA ARG A 134 -12.63 -3.36 17.63
C ARG A 134 -13.52 -3.75 16.45
N ASN A 135 -14.42 -2.85 16.09
CA ASN A 135 -15.38 -3.14 15.02
C ASN A 135 -14.66 -3.15 13.66
N ALA A 136 -14.52 -4.35 13.09
CA ALA A 136 -14.01 -4.61 11.74
C ALA A 136 -15.03 -5.45 10.92
N GLY A 137 -16.33 -5.25 11.21
CA GLY A 137 -17.43 -5.98 10.62
C GLY A 137 -18.18 -6.87 11.60
N GLY A 138 -19.29 -7.48 11.14
CA GLY A 138 -20.11 -8.42 11.93
C GLY A 138 -21.00 -7.80 13.00
N ARG A 139 -21.03 -6.46 13.12
CA ARG A 139 -21.84 -5.73 14.12
C ARG A 139 -23.00 -4.94 13.51
N ASN A 140 -23.19 -4.98 12.20
CA ASN A 140 -24.28 -4.27 11.54
C ASN A 140 -25.58 -5.06 11.65
N PHE A 141 -26.71 -4.35 11.82
CA PHE A 141 -28.03 -4.98 11.89
C PHE A 141 -28.43 -5.60 10.54
N ALA A 142 -28.08 -4.95 9.43
CA ALA A 142 -28.31 -5.43 8.09
C ALA A 142 -26.98 -5.82 7.44
N LYS A 143 -26.99 -6.95 6.71
CA LYS A 143 -25.90 -7.35 5.83
C LYS A 143 -25.88 -6.49 4.56
N LEU A 144 -24.72 -6.41 3.92
CA LEU A 144 -24.58 -5.83 2.58
C LEU A 144 -25.54 -6.55 1.62
N SER A 145 -26.12 -5.78 0.70
CA SER A 145 -27.09 -6.29 -0.27
C SER A 145 -26.98 -5.55 -1.60
N GLY A 146 -27.65 -6.06 -2.64
CA GLY A 146 -27.62 -5.44 -3.97
C GLY A 146 -26.20 -5.37 -4.54
N ARG A 147 -25.82 -4.20 -5.07
CA ARG A 147 -24.50 -3.96 -5.67
C ARG A 147 -23.36 -4.12 -4.66
N ASP A 148 -23.56 -3.72 -3.41
CA ASP A 148 -22.51 -3.66 -2.39
C ASP A 148 -21.94 -5.04 -2.05
N ALA A 149 -22.77 -6.08 -2.05
CA ALA A 149 -22.38 -7.46 -1.79
C ALA A 149 -21.77 -8.17 -3.01
N GLN A 150 -21.86 -7.59 -4.22
CA GLN A 150 -21.34 -8.22 -5.44
C GLN A 150 -19.82 -8.33 -5.37
N LYS A 151 -19.30 -9.43 -5.90
CA LYS A 151 -17.86 -9.64 -6.00
C LYS A 151 -17.29 -8.85 -7.17
N ILE A 152 -16.18 -8.16 -6.95
CA ILE A 152 -15.37 -7.60 -8.04
C ILE A 152 -14.71 -8.73 -8.84
N PRO A 153 -14.30 -8.51 -10.09
CA PRO A 153 -13.69 -9.57 -10.87
C PRO A 153 -12.38 -10.05 -10.23
N TYR A 154 -12.08 -11.33 -10.34
CA TYR A 154 -10.86 -11.93 -9.79
C TYR A 154 -9.72 -11.91 -10.83
N GLY A 155 -8.48 -11.76 -10.38
CA GLY A 155 -7.29 -11.66 -11.23
C GLY A 155 -6.85 -10.24 -11.51
N LEU A 156 -5.64 -10.08 -12.05
CA LEU A 156 -5.14 -8.76 -12.44
C LEU A 156 -6.00 -8.15 -13.56
N PRO A 157 -6.10 -6.81 -13.64
CA PRO A 157 -6.72 -6.15 -14.79
C PRO A 157 -6.04 -6.52 -16.10
N ALA A 158 -6.77 -6.41 -17.22
CA ALA A 158 -6.24 -6.76 -18.54
C ALA A 158 -4.96 -5.97 -18.86
N GLY A 159 -3.93 -6.67 -19.36
CA GLY A 159 -2.62 -6.08 -19.69
C GLY A 159 -1.70 -5.81 -18.49
N VAL A 160 -2.17 -5.98 -17.26
CA VAL A 160 -1.36 -5.76 -16.04
C VAL A 160 -0.54 -7.00 -15.74
N LYS A 161 0.77 -6.80 -15.54
CA LYS A 161 1.71 -7.82 -15.07
C LYS A 161 2.13 -7.51 -13.63
N LYS A 162 2.54 -8.55 -12.89
CA LYS A 162 3.13 -8.35 -11.56
C LYS A 162 4.37 -7.46 -11.64
N PHE A 163 4.53 -6.61 -10.65
CA PHE A 163 5.73 -5.81 -10.51
C PHE A 163 6.91 -6.68 -10.07
N ASN A 164 8.07 -6.39 -10.63
CA ASN A 164 9.34 -6.78 -10.06
C ASN A 164 9.80 -5.66 -9.11
N LEU A 165 9.98 -5.98 -7.84
CA LEU A 165 10.47 -5.04 -6.84
C LEU A 165 11.99 -5.17 -6.77
N LEU A 166 12.72 -4.09 -7.00
CA LEU A 166 14.18 -4.10 -6.87
C LEU A 166 14.58 -4.59 -5.47
N ASP A 167 15.70 -5.30 -5.36
CA ASP A 167 16.28 -5.68 -4.06
C ASP A 167 17.17 -4.52 -3.56
N PRO A 168 16.85 -3.89 -2.41
CA PRO A 168 17.65 -2.78 -1.87
C PRO A 168 19.12 -3.14 -1.65
N ASP A 169 19.42 -4.38 -1.28
CA ASP A 169 20.80 -4.81 -0.99
C ASP A 169 21.63 -4.97 -2.29
N GLN A 170 20.97 -5.09 -3.44
CA GLN A 170 21.60 -5.22 -4.77
C GLN A 170 21.52 -3.94 -5.60
N ALA A 171 20.85 -2.91 -5.10
CA ALA A 171 20.72 -1.64 -5.78
C ALA A 171 22.04 -0.85 -5.74
N ASP A 172 22.28 -0.03 -6.76
CA ASP A 172 23.41 0.91 -6.75
C ASP A 172 23.27 1.97 -5.64
N GLU A 173 24.38 2.66 -5.35
CA GLU A 173 24.45 3.67 -4.30
C GLU A 173 23.45 4.82 -4.50
N ARG A 174 23.18 5.22 -5.75
CA ARG A 174 22.23 6.29 -6.07
C ARG A 174 20.82 5.88 -5.69
N THR A 175 20.41 4.69 -6.09
CA THR A 175 19.12 4.10 -5.79
C THR A 175 18.96 3.87 -4.28
N GLN A 176 19.96 3.29 -3.61
CA GLN A 176 19.94 3.13 -2.16
C GLN A 176 19.78 4.48 -1.43
N THR A 177 20.48 5.51 -1.91
CA THR A 177 20.43 6.86 -1.33
C THR A 177 19.05 7.48 -1.46
N ILE A 178 18.43 7.47 -2.65
CA ILE A 178 17.11 8.07 -2.82
C ILE A 178 16.03 7.30 -2.07
N LEU A 179 16.10 5.96 -2.04
CA LEU A 179 15.19 5.13 -1.23
C LEU A 179 15.31 5.42 0.27
N ARG A 180 16.54 5.61 0.77
CA ARG A 180 16.80 6.01 2.15
C ARG A 180 16.24 7.41 2.43
N ASN A 181 16.48 8.38 1.54
CA ASN A 181 16.01 9.75 1.72
C ASN A 181 14.47 9.83 1.76
N LEU A 182 13.79 9.08 0.88
CA LEU A 182 12.32 8.97 0.87
C LEU A 182 11.80 8.37 2.19
N ARG A 183 12.44 7.28 2.66
CA ARG A 183 12.12 6.65 3.94
C ARG A 183 12.29 7.65 5.09
N ASP A 184 13.45 8.29 5.17
CA ASP A 184 13.83 9.15 6.31
C ASP A 184 12.99 10.42 6.37
N ALA A 185 12.66 11.01 5.21
CA ALA A 185 11.79 12.18 5.16
C ALA A 185 10.42 11.91 5.80
N SER A 186 9.86 10.72 5.58
CA SER A 186 8.56 10.32 6.15
C SER A 186 8.69 9.63 7.52
N LEU A 187 9.89 9.56 8.11
CA LEU A 187 10.18 8.83 9.35
C LEU A 187 9.73 7.35 9.29
N HIS A 188 9.80 6.74 8.10
CA HIS A 188 9.41 5.36 7.89
C HIS A 188 10.55 4.40 8.25
N HIS A 189 10.20 3.14 8.48
CA HIS A 189 11.15 2.07 8.85
C HIS A 189 11.82 1.40 7.65
N GLY A 190 11.28 1.58 6.44
CA GLY A 190 11.83 1.04 5.20
C GLY A 190 11.17 1.65 3.96
N PRO A 191 11.76 1.50 2.76
CA PRO A 191 11.13 1.97 1.53
C PRO A 191 9.87 1.15 1.21
N ALA A 192 8.82 1.83 0.78
CA ALA A 192 7.62 1.18 0.28
C ALA A 192 7.89 0.30 -0.94
N SER A 193 6.97 -0.63 -1.19
CA SER A 193 6.98 -1.44 -2.43
C SER A 193 7.00 -0.53 -3.65
N ASP A 194 6.25 0.57 -3.56
CA ASP A 194 6.13 1.65 -4.50
C ASP A 194 7.49 2.20 -4.90
N TYR A 195 8.31 2.57 -3.92
CA TYR A 195 9.67 3.06 -4.19
C TYR A 195 10.59 1.94 -4.68
N ARG A 196 10.38 0.67 -4.30
CA ARG A 196 11.10 -0.47 -4.91
C ARG A 196 10.67 -0.75 -6.36
N VAL A 197 9.49 -0.30 -6.79
CA VAL A 197 9.05 -0.34 -8.19
C VAL A 197 9.65 0.82 -8.96
N LEU A 198 9.51 2.02 -8.41
CA LEU A 198 9.93 3.29 -9.01
C LEU A 198 11.45 3.49 -8.98
N GLY A 199 12.18 2.82 -8.10
CA GLY A 199 13.63 2.95 -7.96
C GLY A 199 14.42 2.38 -9.14
N ARG A 200 13.75 1.78 -10.12
CA ARG A 200 14.35 1.55 -11.45
C ARG A 200 14.60 2.86 -12.22
N TRP A 201 13.99 3.96 -11.77
CA TRP A 201 14.12 5.31 -12.31
C TRP A 201 14.54 6.28 -11.18
N PRO A 202 15.79 6.17 -10.69
CA PRO A 202 16.26 6.95 -9.54
C PRO A 202 16.27 8.46 -9.80
N ASP A 203 16.52 8.88 -11.04
CA ASP A 203 16.43 10.27 -11.51
C ASP A 203 15.01 10.85 -11.41
N TYR A 204 13.99 10.06 -11.78
CA TYR A 204 12.61 10.44 -11.53
C TYR A 204 12.32 10.53 -10.02
N LEU A 205 12.75 9.55 -9.22
CA LEU A 205 12.50 9.57 -7.77
C LEU A 205 13.15 10.77 -7.08
N GLU A 206 14.34 11.18 -7.50
CA GLU A 206 15.00 12.40 -7.01
C GLU A 206 14.16 13.65 -7.31
N LEU A 207 13.64 13.74 -8.53
CA LEU A 207 12.78 14.85 -8.94
C LEU A 207 11.45 14.86 -8.17
N ALA A 208 10.78 13.71 -8.11
CA ALA A 208 9.53 13.49 -7.41
C ALA A 208 9.67 13.78 -5.90
N PHE A 209 10.78 13.34 -5.30
CA PHE A 209 11.06 13.64 -3.90
C PHE A 209 11.16 15.14 -3.67
N LYS A 210 12.02 15.84 -4.43
CA LYS A 210 12.25 17.27 -4.29
C LYS A 210 11.00 18.11 -4.54
N ASP A 211 10.32 17.86 -5.65
CA ASP A 211 9.26 18.75 -6.15
C ASP A 211 7.88 18.41 -5.56
N SER A 212 7.63 17.15 -5.21
CA SER A 212 6.31 16.68 -4.79
C SER A 212 6.24 16.28 -3.32
N LEU A 213 7.25 15.60 -2.76
CA LEU A 213 7.13 15.00 -1.43
C LEU A 213 7.78 15.83 -0.33
N GLN A 214 9.04 16.24 -0.51
CA GLN A 214 9.81 17.01 0.45
C GLN A 214 9.08 18.28 0.94
N PRO A 215 8.31 19.02 0.10
CA PRO A 215 7.59 20.22 0.56
C PRO A 215 6.39 19.95 1.48
N VAL A 216 5.90 18.70 1.57
CA VAL A 216 4.66 18.38 2.31
C VAL A 216 4.80 17.27 3.33
N VAL A 217 5.79 16.39 3.20
CA VAL A 217 5.96 15.29 4.14
C VAL A 217 6.20 15.86 5.55
N LEU A 218 5.48 15.31 6.54
CA LEU A 218 5.40 15.80 7.93
C LEU A 218 4.77 17.20 8.10
N SER A 219 4.16 17.79 7.07
CA SER A 219 3.34 18.99 7.25
C SER A 219 2.00 18.66 7.89
N ALA A 220 1.38 19.66 8.53
CA ALA A 220 0.06 19.51 9.14
C ALA A 220 -1.01 19.06 8.12
N GLU A 221 -0.94 19.57 6.89
CA GLU A 221 -1.86 19.21 5.80
C GLU A 221 -1.69 17.74 5.37
N TYR A 222 -0.46 17.25 5.36
CA TYR A 222 -0.16 15.86 5.06
C TYR A 222 -0.63 14.94 6.19
N GLU A 223 -0.32 15.27 7.44
CA GLU A 223 -0.76 14.50 8.61
C GLU A 223 -2.28 14.46 8.73
N GLU A 224 -2.96 15.58 8.48
CA GLU A 224 -4.42 15.67 8.47
C GLU A 224 -5.01 14.84 7.33
N THR A 225 -4.41 14.86 6.15
CA THR A 225 -4.80 14.00 5.02
C THR A 225 -4.66 12.53 5.39
N ALA A 226 -3.55 12.13 6.01
CA ALA A 226 -3.31 10.76 6.46
C ALA A 226 -4.32 10.34 7.55
N ARG A 227 -4.62 11.24 8.50
CA ARG A 227 -5.64 11.03 9.53
C ARG A 227 -7.03 10.86 8.92
N ARG A 228 -7.39 11.68 7.93
CA ARG A 228 -8.68 11.64 7.21
C ARG A 228 -8.86 10.29 6.52
N ILE A 229 -7.92 9.86 5.69
CA ILE A 229 -8.08 8.59 4.96
C ILE A 229 -8.03 7.35 5.87
N ARG A 230 -7.25 7.39 6.97
CA ARG A 230 -7.33 6.33 8.01
C ARG A 230 -8.67 6.30 8.71
N LYS A 231 -9.29 7.46 8.95
CA LYS A 231 -10.65 7.53 9.52
C LYS A 231 -11.66 6.95 8.55
N ILE A 232 -11.60 7.31 7.27
CA ILE A 232 -12.44 6.73 6.22
C ILE A 232 -12.30 5.21 6.22
N ALA A 233 -11.07 4.67 6.15
CA ALA A 233 -10.84 3.23 6.17
C ALA A 233 -11.39 2.57 7.44
N ARG A 234 -11.16 3.16 8.62
CA ARG A 234 -11.62 2.61 9.90
C ARG A 234 -13.13 2.62 10.03
N ASP A 235 -13.80 3.65 9.53
CA ASP A 235 -15.25 3.72 9.55
C ASP A 235 -15.86 2.76 8.51
N HIS A 236 -15.20 2.59 7.35
CA HIS A 236 -15.63 1.69 6.29
C HIS A 236 -15.55 0.21 6.66
N VAL A 237 -14.46 -0.25 7.30
CA VAL A 237 -14.34 -1.68 7.66
C VAL A 237 -15.40 -2.15 8.65
N LYS A 238 -16.06 -1.23 9.38
CA LYS A 238 -17.20 -1.57 10.25
C LYS A 238 -18.39 -2.11 9.46
N GLY A 239 -18.52 -1.72 8.19
CA GLY A 239 -19.62 -2.12 7.31
C GLY A 239 -19.53 -3.55 6.77
N PHE A 240 -18.44 -4.26 7.02
CA PHE A 240 -18.30 -5.65 6.58
C PHE A 240 -19.30 -6.59 7.31
N ASP A 241 -19.75 -7.61 6.58
CA ASP A 241 -20.77 -8.56 7.07
C ASP A 241 -20.29 -9.43 8.23
N GLU A 242 -19.00 -9.71 8.31
CA GLU A 242 -18.35 -10.49 9.37
C GLU A 242 -17.02 -9.83 9.75
N VAL A 243 -16.38 -10.34 10.81
CA VAL A 243 -15.13 -9.76 11.32
C VAL A 243 -13.99 -10.02 10.31
N ALA A 244 -13.48 -8.96 9.71
CA ALA A 244 -12.52 -9.03 8.61
C ALA A 244 -11.05 -9.09 9.07
N GLY A 245 -10.74 -10.02 9.97
CA GLY A 245 -9.41 -10.28 10.52
C GLY A 245 -9.50 -11.21 11.73
N VAL A 246 -8.40 -11.34 12.48
CA VAL A 246 -8.33 -12.18 13.69
C VAL A 246 -7.96 -11.34 14.90
N ALA A 247 -8.52 -11.67 16.06
CA ALA A 247 -8.15 -11.05 17.33
C ALA A 247 -6.88 -11.69 17.91
N TRP A 248 -6.00 -10.90 18.52
CA TRP A 248 -4.75 -11.41 19.09
C TRP A 248 -4.98 -12.45 20.18
N ARG A 249 -6.07 -12.30 20.94
CA ARG A 249 -6.47 -13.25 21.99
C ARG A 249 -6.81 -14.63 21.45
N ASN A 250 -7.24 -14.72 20.20
CA ASN A 250 -7.56 -15.99 19.53
C ASN A 250 -6.32 -16.60 18.86
N MET A 251 -5.17 -15.94 18.93
CA MET A 251 -3.91 -16.38 18.32
C MET A 251 -2.88 -16.85 19.35
N THR A 252 -3.24 -16.92 20.62
CA THR A 252 -2.32 -17.29 21.73
C THR A 252 -1.82 -18.73 21.67
N GLU A 253 -2.54 -19.63 20.99
CA GLU A 253 -2.09 -21.00 20.72
C GLU A 253 -1.14 -21.10 19.52
N LYS A 254 -1.14 -20.09 18.64
CA LYS A 254 -0.35 -20.06 17.40
C LYS A 254 0.87 -19.14 17.47
N LEU A 255 0.81 -18.15 18.35
CA LEU A 255 1.81 -17.09 18.48
C LEU A 255 2.25 -16.93 19.94
N SER A 256 3.55 -16.79 20.13
CA SER A 256 4.13 -16.41 21.41
C SER A 256 3.73 -14.98 21.81
N ALA A 257 3.84 -14.66 23.10
CA ALA A 257 3.59 -13.31 23.61
C ALA A 257 4.47 -12.25 22.92
N GLU A 258 5.73 -12.57 22.60
CA GLU A 258 6.64 -11.68 21.86
C GLU A 258 6.13 -11.43 20.43
N GLN A 259 5.71 -12.49 19.72
CA GLN A 259 5.14 -12.35 18.38
C GLN A 259 3.84 -11.55 18.38
N ILE A 260 2.99 -11.73 19.38
CA ILE A 260 1.77 -10.93 19.56
C ILE A 260 2.11 -9.45 19.77
N ALA A 261 3.08 -9.14 20.63
CA ALA A 261 3.54 -7.77 20.85
C ALA A 261 4.14 -7.17 19.56
N GLY A 262 4.97 -7.93 18.85
CA GLY A 262 5.56 -7.55 17.58
C GLY A 262 4.51 -7.24 16.51
N LEU A 263 3.55 -8.14 16.29
CA LEU A 263 2.44 -7.94 15.34
C LEU A 263 1.56 -6.76 15.73
N THR A 264 1.33 -6.53 17.03
CA THR A 264 0.61 -5.35 17.50
C THR A 264 1.31 -4.06 17.07
N GLY A 265 2.62 -3.97 17.28
CA GLY A 265 3.42 -2.83 16.84
C GLY A 265 3.45 -2.68 15.31
N LEU A 266 3.61 -3.78 14.58
CA LEU A 266 3.64 -3.79 13.12
C LEU A 266 2.31 -3.37 12.50
N LEU A 267 1.18 -3.87 12.99
CA LEU A 267 -0.15 -3.48 12.52
C LEU A 267 -0.40 -1.98 12.70
N PHE A 268 -0.06 -1.46 13.88
CA PHE A 268 -0.20 -0.04 14.18
C PHE A 268 0.72 0.85 13.33
N LEU A 269 1.96 0.41 13.12
CA LEU A 269 2.95 1.09 12.28
C LEU A 269 2.51 1.09 10.81
N TYR A 270 2.13 -0.07 10.28
CA TYR A 270 1.75 -0.20 8.87
C TYR A 270 0.42 0.47 8.53
N ASN A 271 -0.49 0.61 9.49
CA ASN A 271 -1.70 1.40 9.31
C ASN A 271 -1.39 2.89 9.01
N ARG A 272 -0.35 3.45 9.62
CA ARG A 272 0.15 4.80 9.30
C ARG A 272 0.93 4.81 7.99
N PHE A 273 1.89 3.90 7.87
CA PHE A 273 2.75 3.77 6.70
C PHE A 273 1.95 3.73 5.39
N ILE A 274 0.95 2.85 5.28
CA ILE A 274 0.21 2.72 4.01
C ILE A 274 -0.64 3.96 3.72
N ALA A 275 -1.13 4.68 4.73
CA ALA A 275 -1.84 5.94 4.52
C ALA A 275 -0.92 7.00 3.93
N ASP A 276 0.28 7.16 4.50
CA ASP A 276 1.29 8.09 4.00
C ASP A 276 1.69 7.72 2.56
N ILE A 277 1.98 6.45 2.30
CA ILE A 277 2.35 5.99 0.96
C ILE A 277 1.19 6.16 -0.04
N THR A 278 -0.06 5.93 0.37
CA THR A 278 -1.23 6.21 -0.47
C THR A 278 -1.23 7.67 -0.92
N ILE A 279 -1.01 8.59 0.00
CA ILE A 279 -0.96 10.04 -0.28
C ILE A 279 0.24 10.37 -1.16
N ALA A 280 1.41 9.84 -0.84
CA ALA A 280 2.64 10.14 -1.55
C ALA A 280 2.52 9.78 -3.03
N ILE A 281 2.09 8.57 -3.36
CA ILE A 281 2.04 8.11 -4.76
C ILE A 281 0.89 8.77 -5.55
N ILE A 282 -0.23 9.08 -4.90
CA ILE A 282 -1.30 9.88 -5.51
C ILE A 282 -0.78 11.27 -5.82
N ARG A 283 -0.04 11.89 -4.89
CA ARG A 283 0.59 13.19 -5.10
C ARG A 283 1.62 13.17 -6.23
N LEU A 284 2.38 12.08 -6.38
CA LEU A 284 3.30 11.90 -7.50
C LEU A 284 2.56 11.86 -8.85
N LYS A 285 1.45 11.13 -8.93
CA LYS A 285 0.62 11.10 -10.15
C LYS A 285 -0.05 12.45 -10.42
N GLN A 286 -0.52 13.12 -9.38
CA GLN A 286 -1.14 14.45 -9.47
C GLN A 286 -0.21 15.48 -10.11
N ALA A 287 1.11 15.38 -9.87
CA ALA A 287 2.09 16.27 -10.50
C ALA A 287 2.15 16.09 -12.03
N PHE A 288 1.95 14.87 -12.55
CA PHE A 288 1.90 14.62 -14.00
C PHE A 288 0.62 15.12 -14.65
N THR A 289 -0.50 15.04 -13.93
CA THR A 289 -1.85 15.26 -14.48
C THR A 289 -2.61 16.28 -13.64
N ASN A 290 -3.56 15.81 -12.83
CA ASN A 290 -4.39 16.60 -11.94
C ASN A 290 -4.96 15.71 -10.83
N ALA A 291 -5.71 16.31 -9.90
CA ALA A 291 -6.28 15.58 -8.76
C ALA A 291 -7.31 14.51 -9.18
N GLU A 292 -8.10 14.77 -10.23
CA GLU A 292 -9.13 13.85 -10.71
C GLU A 292 -8.49 12.57 -11.28
N ASP A 293 -7.56 12.70 -12.23
CA ASP A 293 -6.87 11.55 -12.83
C ASP A 293 -6.04 10.76 -11.82
N ALA A 294 -5.41 11.45 -10.84
CA ALA A 294 -4.62 10.79 -9.82
C ALA A 294 -5.45 9.98 -8.81
N THR A 295 -6.76 10.29 -8.69
CA THR A 295 -7.65 9.66 -7.70
C THR A 295 -8.77 8.82 -8.29
N GLN A 296 -8.93 8.82 -9.61
CA GLN A 296 -9.89 7.98 -10.31
C GLN A 296 -9.57 6.48 -10.15
N ASN A 297 -10.60 5.65 -10.00
CA ASN A 297 -10.44 4.19 -10.16
C ASN A 297 -10.35 3.83 -11.65
N LYS A 298 -9.18 3.39 -12.09
CA LYS A 298 -8.92 3.05 -13.50
C LYS A 298 -9.13 1.57 -13.84
N TYR A 299 -9.38 0.70 -12.85
CA TYR A 299 -9.23 -0.75 -13.04
C TYR A 299 -10.43 -1.60 -12.62
N THR A 300 -11.32 -1.08 -11.77
CA THR A 300 -12.53 -1.79 -11.34
C THR A 300 -13.71 -0.83 -11.27
N LYS A 301 -14.62 -0.97 -12.24
CA LYS A 301 -15.86 -0.20 -12.33
C LYS A 301 -16.96 -0.91 -11.55
#